data_AF-A0AAW2PIK3-F1
#
_entry.id   AF-A0AAW2PIK3-F1
#
_cell.length_a   1.000
_cell.length_b   1.000
_cell.length_c   1.000
_cell.angle_alpha   90.00
_cell.angle_beta   90.00
_cell.angle_gamma   90.00
#
_symmetry.space_group_name_H-M   'P 1'
#
loop_
_entity.id
_entity.type
_entity.pdbx_description
1 polymer ?
#
loop_
_entity_poly.entity_id
_entity_poly.type
_entity_poly.pdbx_seq_one_letter_code
_entity_poly.pdbx_strand_id
1 'polypeptide(L)'
;IQLKSLAEEMQAIIKGLEKVKQELAASENDGPVSDTFRKTLKEFVVVAETEVAYVTSLYSIAGRNADALALYFGEDPARCPFEQVTATLLNFVRLFRKAHEENCKQAELEKKKALKEAEMENAKGINLTKKGMKD
;
A
#
# COMPACT_ATOMS: atom_id res chain seq x y z
N ILE A 1 6.00 4.68 -0.91
CA ILE A 1 5.36 5.98 -1.21
C ILE A 1 5.68 6.89 -0.04
N GLN A 2 6.12 8.12 -0.28
CA GLN A 2 6.38 9.10 0.78
C GLN A 2 5.47 10.32 0.56
N LEU A 3 4.48 10.53 1.43
CA LEU A 3 3.50 11.61 1.31
C LEU A 3 4.16 12.99 1.38
N LYS A 4 5.23 13.11 2.16
CA LYS A 4 6.03 14.35 2.22
C LYS A 4 6.62 14.70 0.86
N SER A 5 7.30 13.75 0.20
CA SER A 5 7.85 13.96 -1.14
C SER A 5 6.76 14.24 -2.15
N LEU A 6 5.61 13.57 -2.05
CA LEU A 6 4.47 13.84 -2.92
C LEU A 6 3.94 15.28 -2.75
N ALA A 7 3.89 15.80 -1.52
CA ALA A 7 3.52 17.18 -1.26
C ALA A 7 4.53 18.18 -1.83
N GLU A 8 5.83 17.89 -1.72
CA GLU A 8 6.91 18.71 -2.29
C GLU A 8 6.81 18.79 -3.82
N GLU A 9 6.59 17.66 -4.49
CA GLU A 9 6.39 17.59 -5.94
C GLU A 9 5.13 18.33 -6.39
N MET A 10 4.02 18.16 -5.68
CA MET A 10 2.77 18.88 -5.97
C MET A 10 2.97 20.41 -5.88
N GLN A 11 3.70 20.88 -4.85
CA GLN A 11 4.06 22.29 -4.71
C GLN A 11 4.99 22.78 -5.82
N ALA A 12 5.95 21.95 -6.26
CA ALA A 12 6.83 22.28 -7.37
C ALA A 12 6.07 22.45 -8.68
N ILE A 13 5.09 21.58 -8.95
CA ILE A 13 4.21 21.65 -10.12
C ILE A 13 3.38 22.93 -10.12
N ILE A 14 2.73 23.27 -9.00
CA ILE A 14 1.91 24.49 -8.86
C ILE A 14 2.77 25.74 -9.11
N LYS A 15 3.93 25.83 -8.45
CA LYS A 15 4.86 26.95 -8.63
C LYS A 15 5.42 27.04 -10.06
N GLY A 16 5.65 25.89 -10.70
CA GLY A 16 6.07 25.82 -12.09
C GLY A 16 5.04 26.47 -13.01
N LEU A 17 3.76 26.09 -12.86
CA LEU A 17 2.67 26.68 -13.64
C LEU A 17 2.51 28.18 -13.38
N GLU A 18 2.61 28.64 -12.13
CA GLU A 18 2.56 30.07 -11.80
C GLU A 18 3.65 30.86 -12.52
N LYS A 19 4.89 30.36 -12.56
CA LYS A 19 6.00 31.00 -13.28
C LYS A 19 5.76 31.06 -14.78
N VAL A 20 5.27 29.97 -15.38
CA VAL A 20 4.92 29.93 -16.81
C VAL A 20 3.84 30.97 -17.15
N LYS A 21 2.84 31.13 -16.26
CA LYS A 21 1.80 32.17 -16.43
C LYS A 21 2.35 33.59 -16.29
N GLN A 22 3.29 33.81 -15.38
CA GLN A 22 3.99 35.10 -15.25
C GLN A 22 4.80 35.42 -16.51
N GLU A 23 5.51 34.43 -17.05
CA GLU A 23 6.27 34.59 -18.30
C GLU A 23 5.35 34.92 -19.48
N LEU A 24 4.18 34.28 -19.55
CA LEU A 24 3.17 34.60 -20.57
C LEU A 24 2.72 36.05 -20.49
N ALA A 25 2.43 36.55 -19.29
CA ALA A 25 2.05 37.94 -19.07
C ALA A 25 3.19 38.92 -19.39
N ALA A 26 4.43 38.58 -19.03
CA ALA A 26 5.60 39.39 -19.33
C ALA A 26 5.82 39.53 -20.85
N SER A 27 5.63 38.44 -21.60
CA SER A 27 5.86 38.38 -23.05
C SER A 27 5.00 39.33 -23.89
N GLU A 28 3.91 39.86 -23.32
CA GLU A 28 3.05 40.86 -23.98
C GLU A 28 3.77 42.19 -24.24
N ASN A 29 4.80 42.50 -23.47
CA ASN A 29 5.56 43.75 -23.56
C ASN A 29 6.81 43.66 -24.46
N ASP A 30 7.14 42.47 -24.97
CA ASP A 30 8.37 42.22 -25.74
C ASP A 30 8.27 42.64 -27.21
N GLY A 31 7.08 43.02 -27.67
CA GLY A 31 6.82 43.39 -29.06
C GLY A 31 6.85 42.20 -30.04
N PRO A 32 6.94 42.44 -31.35
CA PRO A 32 6.72 41.40 -32.38
C PRO A 32 7.69 40.21 -32.33
N VAL A 33 8.86 40.38 -31.69
CA VAL A 33 9.87 39.32 -31.59
C VAL A 33 9.37 38.13 -30.74
N SER A 34 8.43 38.34 -29.82
CA SER A 34 7.89 37.29 -28.95
C SER A 34 6.62 36.62 -29.47
N ASP A 35 6.09 37.01 -30.65
CA ASP A 35 4.76 36.56 -31.10
C ASP A 35 4.63 35.03 -31.18
N THR A 36 5.62 34.37 -31.78
CA THR A 36 5.67 32.90 -31.87
C THR A 36 5.76 32.25 -30.49
N PHE A 37 6.60 32.82 -29.61
CA PHE A 37 6.76 32.33 -28.24
C PHE A 37 5.45 32.45 -27.47
N ARG A 38 4.83 33.63 -27.46
CA ARG A 38 3.57 33.92 -26.76
C ARG A 38 2.44 33.01 -27.24
N LYS A 39 2.31 32.79 -28.56
CA LYS A 39 1.31 31.86 -29.11
C LYS A 39 1.52 30.44 -28.57
N THR A 40 2.75 29.94 -28.65
CA THR A 40 3.11 28.59 -28.21
C THR A 40 2.91 28.43 -26.70
N LEU A 41 3.33 29.42 -25.92
CA LEU A 41 3.21 29.43 -24.46
C LEU A 41 1.74 29.47 -24.03
N LYS A 42 0.88 30.21 -24.73
CA LYS A 42 -0.55 30.24 -24.46
C LYS A 42 -1.21 28.87 -24.67
N GLU A 43 -0.88 28.18 -25.75
CA GLU A 43 -1.37 26.82 -26.01
C GLU A 43 -0.88 25.83 -24.95
N PHE A 44 0.39 25.94 -24.55
CA PHE A 44 0.96 25.14 -23.46
C PHE A 44 0.25 25.39 -22.13
N VAL A 45 0.03 26.65 -21.74
CA VAL A 45 -0.62 27.02 -20.47
C VAL A 45 -2.01 26.42 -20.36
N VAL A 46 -2.82 26.44 -21.42
CA VAL A 46 -4.18 25.87 -21.42
C VAL A 46 -4.16 24.37 -21.07
N VAL A 47 -3.23 23.63 -21.67
CA VAL A 47 -3.07 22.18 -21.40
C VAL A 47 -2.53 21.98 -19.98
N ALA A 48 -1.50 22.72 -19.60
CA ALA A 48 -0.86 22.62 -18.29
C ALA A 48 -1.84 22.94 -17.15
N GLU A 49 -2.69 23.95 -17.28
CA GLU A 49 -3.73 24.26 -16.29
C GLU A 49 -4.70 23.09 -16.08
N THR A 50 -5.09 22.42 -17.17
CA THR A 50 -5.99 21.26 -17.13
C THR A 50 -5.33 20.08 -16.40
N GLU A 51 -4.08 19.77 -16.76
CA GLU A 51 -3.33 18.67 -16.14
C GLU A 51 -3.00 18.95 -14.66
N VAL A 52 -2.64 20.18 -14.33
CA VAL A 52 -2.38 20.60 -12.94
C VAL A 52 -3.66 20.51 -12.10
N ALA A 53 -4.81 20.92 -12.64
CA ALA A 53 -6.09 20.76 -11.95
C ALA A 53 -6.43 19.28 -11.71
N TYR A 54 -6.21 18.43 -12.72
CA TYR A 54 -6.45 16.99 -12.62
C TYR A 54 -5.57 16.32 -11.56
N VAL A 55 -4.24 16.54 -11.59
CA VAL A 55 -3.33 15.95 -10.62
C VAL A 55 -3.55 16.51 -9.21
N THR A 56 -3.95 17.78 -9.06
CA THR A 56 -4.34 18.36 -7.77
C THR A 56 -5.55 17.63 -7.17
N SER A 57 -6.54 17.29 -8.01
CA SER A 57 -7.72 16.53 -7.59
C SER A 57 -7.32 15.13 -7.11
N LEU A 58 -6.49 14.43 -7.88
CA LEU A 58 -5.98 13.11 -7.50
C LEU A 58 -5.17 13.16 -6.20
N TYR A 59 -4.27 14.13 -6.06
CA TYR A 59 -3.49 14.36 -4.84
C TYR A 59 -4.42 14.56 -3.61
N SER A 60 -5.47 15.37 -3.76
CA SER A 60 -6.43 15.63 -2.69
C SER A 60 -7.22 14.37 -2.30
N ILE A 61 -7.65 13.57 -3.28
CA ILE A 61 -8.35 12.30 -3.04
C ILE A 61 -7.41 11.32 -2.32
N ALA A 62 -6.17 11.20 -2.80
CA ALA A 62 -5.17 10.31 -2.21
C ALA A 62 -4.86 10.69 -0.75
N GLY A 63 -4.70 11.98 -0.45
CA GLY A 63 -4.51 12.49 0.92
C GLY A 63 -5.67 12.12 1.84
N ARG A 64 -6.92 12.38 1.42
CA ARG A 64 -8.11 12.01 2.22
C ARG A 64 -8.21 10.51 2.47
N ASN A 65 -7.87 9.69 1.46
CA ASN A 65 -7.89 8.23 1.61
C ASN A 65 -6.80 7.74 2.58
N ALA A 66 -5.63 8.38 2.58
CA ALA A 66 -4.56 8.09 3.52
C ALA A 66 -4.99 8.42 4.96
N ASP A 67 -5.60 9.59 5.18
CA ASP A 67 -6.13 9.99 6.48
C ASP A 67 -7.26 9.05 6.95
N ALA A 68 -8.17 8.70 6.05
CA ALA A 68 -9.28 7.79 6.34
C ALA A 68 -8.80 6.41 6.80
N LEU A 69 -7.66 5.93 6.30
CA LEU A 69 -7.10 4.65 6.73
C LEU A 69 -6.63 4.71 8.20
N ALA A 70 -5.97 5.78 8.63
CA ALA A 70 -5.60 5.95 10.03
C ALA A 70 -6.84 6.05 10.92
N LEU A 71 -7.83 6.85 10.51
CA LEU A 71 -9.10 7.00 11.23
C LEU A 71 -9.87 5.67 11.37
N TYR A 72 -9.84 4.82 10.33
CA TYR A 72 -10.50 3.51 10.37
C TYR A 72 -9.96 2.62 11.50
N PHE A 73 -8.68 2.73 11.84
CA PHE A 73 -8.07 2.02 12.95
C PHE A 73 -8.14 2.77 14.29
N GLY A 74 -8.84 3.91 14.34
CA GLY A 74 -8.94 4.76 15.54
C GLY A 74 -7.67 5.56 15.84
N GLU A 75 -6.77 5.69 14.86
CA GLU A 75 -5.54 6.46 14.98
C GLU A 75 -5.75 7.91 14.52
N ASP A 76 -4.91 8.81 15.03
CA ASP A 76 -4.85 10.20 14.58
C ASP A 76 -3.93 10.31 13.34
N PRO A 77 -4.44 10.73 12.15
CA PRO A 77 -3.63 10.88 10.94
C PRO A 77 -2.43 11.81 11.09
N ALA A 78 -2.52 12.83 11.97
CA ALA A 78 -1.41 13.76 12.21
C ALA A 78 -0.26 13.12 13.00
N ARG A 79 -0.53 12.01 13.69
CA ARG A 79 0.43 11.29 14.54
C ARG A 79 0.81 9.93 13.97
N CYS A 80 0.07 9.43 12.99
CA CYS A 80 0.28 8.15 12.35
C CYS A 80 0.45 8.33 10.83
N PRO A 81 1.69 8.53 10.35
CA PRO A 81 1.96 8.69 8.92
C PRO A 81 1.51 7.47 8.12
N PHE A 82 1.04 7.69 6.90
CA PHE A 82 0.57 6.64 5.99
C PHE A 82 1.61 5.53 5.76
N GLU A 83 2.90 5.88 5.73
CA GLU A 83 4.02 4.96 5.58
C GLU A 83 4.13 3.99 6.78
N GLN A 84 3.85 4.50 7.98
CA GLN A 84 3.84 3.68 9.20
C GLN A 84 2.65 2.71 9.20
N VAL A 85 1.48 3.18 8.78
CA VAL A 85 0.28 2.34 8.66
C VAL A 85 0.52 1.21 7.66
N THR A 86 1.00 1.54 6.47
CA THR A 86 1.27 0.54 5.41
C THR A 86 2.37 -0.44 5.80
N ALA A 87 3.44 0.02 6.48
CA ALA A 87 4.48 -0.85 7.02
C ALA A 87 3.93 -1.83 8.06
N THR A 88 3.07 -1.34 8.97
CA THR A 88 2.42 -2.18 10.00
C THR A 88 1.55 -3.26 9.36
N LEU A 89 0.70 -2.90 8.40
CA LEU A 89 -0.16 -3.85 7.68
C LEU A 89 0.66 -4.89 6.91
N LEU A 90 1.72 -4.46 6.23
CA LEU A 90 2.62 -5.36 5.51
C LEU A 90 3.27 -6.37 6.46
N ASN A 91 3.77 -5.90 7.61
CA ASN A 91 4.37 -6.77 8.62
C ASN A 91 3.35 -7.76 9.19
N PHE A 92 2.13 -7.30 9.49
CA PHE A 92 1.04 -8.17 9.94
C PHE A 92 0.75 -9.28 8.93
N VAL A 93 0.57 -8.96 7.64
CA VAL A 93 0.29 -9.96 6.60
C VAL A 93 1.43 -10.98 6.49
N ARG A 94 2.68 -10.54 6.58
CA ARG A 94 3.86 -11.42 6.55
C ARG A 94 3.89 -12.38 7.74
N LEU A 95 3.67 -11.86 8.94
CA LEU A 95 3.65 -12.67 10.16
C LEU A 95 2.46 -13.64 10.17
N PHE A 96 1.28 -13.18 9.75
CA PHE A 96 0.08 -13.99 9.68
C PHE A 96 0.25 -15.18 8.71
N ARG A 97 0.83 -14.93 7.53
CA ARG A 97 1.14 -15.99 6.56
C ARG A 97 2.12 -17.00 7.15
N LYS A 98 3.18 -16.54 7.80
CA LYS A 98 4.18 -17.40 8.43
C LYS A 98 3.55 -18.27 9.54
N ALA A 99 2.73 -17.68 10.40
CA ALA A 99 2.02 -18.40 11.46
C ALA A 99 1.06 -19.44 10.86
N HIS A 100 0.38 -19.12 9.76
CA HIS A 100 -0.48 -20.09 9.06
C HIS A 100 0.31 -21.29 8.54
N GLU A 101 1.47 -21.06 7.91
CA GLU A 101 2.36 -22.14 7.44
C GLU A 101 2.86 -23.02 8.60
N GLU A 102 3.23 -22.41 9.73
CA GLU A 102 3.67 -23.11 10.94
C GLU A 102 2.55 -23.95 11.55
N ASN A 103 1.33 -23.40 11.63
CA ASN A 103 0.15 -24.11 12.12
C ASN A 103 -0.19 -25.33 11.26
N CYS A 104 -0.12 -25.21 9.93
CA CYS A 104 -0.35 -26.33 9.02
C CYS A 104 0.67 -27.46 9.24
N LYS A 105 1.96 -27.13 9.38
CA LYS A 105 3.02 -28.11 9.67
C LYS A 105 2.80 -28.82 11.01
N GLN A 106 2.41 -28.07 12.04
CA GLN A 106 2.15 -28.62 13.36
C GLN A 106 0.94 -29.58 13.33
N ALA A 107 -0.15 -29.19 12.68
CA ALA A 107 -1.34 -30.04 12.53
C ALA A 107 -1.04 -31.36 11.79
N GLU A 108 -0.20 -31.32 10.75
CA GLU A 108 0.24 -32.54 10.06
C GLU A 108 1.08 -33.45 10.95
N LEU A 109 1.98 -32.88 11.76
CA LEU A 109 2.82 -33.63 12.69
C LEU A 109 1.96 -34.30 13.77
N GLU A 110 1.00 -33.57 14.34
CA GLU A 110 0.08 -34.08 15.36
C GLU A 110 -0.81 -35.20 14.80
N LYS A 111 -1.36 -35.03 13.60
CA LYS A 111 -2.12 -36.08 12.91
C LYS A 111 -1.29 -37.36 12.72
N LYS A 112 -0.02 -37.24 12.32
CA LYS A 112 0.88 -38.39 12.17
C LYS A 112 1.20 -39.07 13.50
N LYS A 113 1.37 -38.29 14.58
CA LYS A 113 1.59 -38.85 15.93
C LYS A 113 0.37 -39.61 16.43
N ALA A 114 -0.82 -39.03 16.32
CA ALA A 114 -2.07 -39.65 16.74
C ALA A 114 -2.34 -40.98 15.99
N LEU A 115 -2.06 -41.04 14.68
CA LEU A 115 -2.19 -42.27 13.90
C LEU A 115 -1.22 -43.37 14.40
N LYS A 116 0.05 -43.01 14.64
CA LYS A 116 1.05 -43.97 15.15
C LYS A 116 0.71 -44.48 16.55
N GLU A 117 0.22 -43.61 17.43
CA GLU A 117 -0.21 -43.99 18.78
C GLU A 117 -1.40 -44.95 18.72
N ALA A 118 -2.41 -44.68 17.90
CA ALA A 118 -3.56 -45.56 17.69
C ALA A 118 -3.15 -46.93 17.11
N GLU A 119 -2.22 -46.97 16.16
CA GLU A 119 -1.67 -48.23 15.61
C GLU A 119 -0.95 -49.05 16.69
N MET A 120 -0.15 -48.40 17.55
CA MET A 120 0.54 -49.08 18.65
C MET A 120 -0.43 -49.61 19.71
N GLU A 121 -1.50 -48.89 20.06
CA GLU A 121 -2.52 -49.37 21.00
C GLU A 121 -3.29 -50.57 20.42
N ASN A 122 -3.70 -50.50 19.15
CA ASN A 122 -4.37 -51.60 18.46
C ASN A 122 -3.48 -52.87 18.41
N ALA A 123 -2.19 -52.72 18.12
CA ALA A 123 -1.25 -53.84 18.11
C ALA A 123 -1.06 -54.48 19.50
N LYS A 124 -1.09 -53.69 20.58
CA LYS A 124 -1.04 -54.21 21.96
C LYS A 124 -2.33 -54.94 22.35
N GLY A 125 -3.49 -54.41 21.96
CA GLY A 125 -4.80 -55.03 22.20
C GLY A 125 -4.93 -56.42 21.55
N ILE A 126 -4.50 -56.56 20.29
CA ILE A 126 -4.53 -57.84 19.55
C ILE A 126 -3.66 -58.92 20.24
N ASN A 127 -2.49 -58.52 20.76
CA ASN A 127 -1.58 -59.44 21.45
C ASN A 127 -2.15 -59.96 22.79
N LEU A 128 -2.93 -59.14 23.50
CA LEU A 128 -3.60 -59.55 24.75
C LEU A 128 -4.75 -60.54 24.47
N THR A 129 -5.57 -60.28 23.44
CA THR A 129 -6.66 -61.20 23.04
C THR A 129 -6.16 -62.56 22.55
N LYS A 130 -5.02 -62.63 21.86
CA LYS A 130 -4.41 -63.92 21.45
C LYS A 130 -3.82 -64.72 22.60
N LYS A 131 -3.44 -64.06 23.71
CA LYS A 131 -2.87 -64.71 24.89
C LYS A 131 -3.95 -65.31 25.79
N GLY A 132 -5.14 -64.70 25.85
CA GLY A 132 -6.28 -65.21 26.62
C GLY A 132 -7.10 -66.33 25.96
N MET A 133 -6.90 -66.62 24.66
CA MET A 133 -7.58 -67.73 23.96
C MET A 133 -6.75 -69.02 23.93
N LYS A 134 -5.65 -69.10 24.69
CA LYS A 134 -4.74 -70.26 24.72
C LYS A 134 -4.79 -71.07 26.02
N ASP A 135 -5.72 -70.75 26.92
CA ASP A 135 -6.00 -71.56 28.12
C ASP A 135 -7.33 -72.30 27.96
#